data_AF-A0A2D4K146-F1
#
_entry.id   AF-A0A2D4K146-F1
#
_cell.length_a   1.000
_cell.length_b   1.000
_cell.length_c   1.000
_cell.angle_alpha   90.00
_cell.angle_beta   90.00
_cell.angle_gamma   90.00
#
_symmetry.space_group_name_H-M   'P 1'
#
loop_
_entity.id
_entity.type
_entity.pdbx_description
1 polymer ?
#
loop_
_entity_poly.entity_id
_entity_poly.type
_entity_poly.pdbx_seq_one_letter_code
_entity_poly.pdbx_strand_id
1 'polypeptide(L)'
;AAKCSHFSALIASTESHPTTLFRVTRSLLHVQEAGYPLQGRAEAFGQFFSDKIARIWTDLDSDWAGPAEMTGGGLSQVLWNEFESVTPEDVDRAVGAMSASTFLLDLCPSWLVLASREVTQGWLQALINASLREGSFPQPLKEAVVRPLLKKPSL
;
A
#
# COMPACT_ATOMS: atom_id res chain seq x y z
N ALA A 1 -11.96 47.49 34.83
CA ALA A 1 -12.88 48.51 34.26
C ALA A 1 -12.20 49.32 33.14
N ALA A 2 -11.18 50.14 33.42
CA ALA A 2 -10.56 51.05 32.43
C ALA A 2 -9.95 50.38 31.17
N LYS A 3 -9.33 49.20 31.32
CA LYS A 3 -8.79 48.45 30.16
C LYS A 3 -9.89 47.93 29.24
N CYS A 4 -10.96 47.38 29.81
CA CYS A 4 -12.10 46.87 29.04
C CYS A 4 -12.76 48.00 28.25
N SER A 5 -13.02 49.15 28.87
CA SER A 5 -13.62 50.30 28.18
C SER A 5 -12.72 50.84 27.06
N HIS A 6 -11.40 50.89 27.27
CA HIS A 6 -10.44 51.31 26.25
C HIS A 6 -10.47 50.40 25.02
N PHE A 7 -10.41 49.08 25.22
CA PHE A 7 -10.42 48.14 24.11
C PHE A 7 -11.78 48.02 23.41
N SER A 8 -12.89 48.14 24.15
CA SER A 8 -14.23 48.24 23.55
C SER A 8 -14.38 49.46 22.64
N ALA A 9 -13.90 50.62 23.08
CA ALA A 9 -13.90 51.83 22.26
C ALA A 9 -12.98 51.70 21.03
N LEU A 10 -11.81 51.09 21.22
CA LEU A 10 -10.85 50.86 20.14
C LEU A 10 -11.40 49.92 19.05
N ILE A 11 -12.07 48.83 19.45
CA ILE A 11 -12.74 47.89 18.53
C ILE A 11 -13.85 48.60 17.75
N ALA A 12 -14.72 49.35 18.43
CA ALA A 12 -15.80 50.10 17.77
C ALA A 12 -15.26 51.15 16.78
N SER A 13 -14.15 51.82 17.11
CA SER A 13 -13.53 52.83 16.24
C SER A 13 -12.80 52.26 15.02
N THR A 14 -12.55 50.94 14.97
CA THR A 14 -11.77 50.28 13.92
C THR A 14 -12.56 49.26 13.10
N GLU A 15 -13.88 49.23 13.26
CA GLU A 15 -14.80 48.28 12.61
C GLU A 15 -14.74 48.35 11.07
N SER A 16 -14.56 49.54 10.50
CA SER A 16 -14.40 49.77 9.06
C SER A 16 -12.98 49.47 8.52
N HIS A 17 -12.06 49.03 9.39
CA HIS A 17 -10.67 48.74 9.05
C HIS A 17 -10.28 47.32 9.47
N PRO A 18 -10.61 46.31 8.65
CA PRO A 18 -10.48 44.89 9.00
C PRO A 18 -9.07 44.50 9.46
N THR A 19 -8.03 45.04 8.83
CA THR A 19 -6.63 44.78 9.18
C THR A 19 -6.26 45.28 10.58
N THR A 20 -6.76 46.46 10.94
CA THR A 20 -6.52 47.08 12.25
C THR A 20 -7.31 46.36 13.33
N LEU A 21 -8.57 46.04 13.05
CA LEU A 21 -9.43 45.24 13.93
C LEU A 21 -8.78 43.89 14.25
N PHE A 22 -8.28 43.17 13.23
CA PHE A 22 -7.61 41.89 13.42
C PHE A 22 -6.35 42.01 14.30
N ARG A 23 -5.57 43.08 14.14
CA ARG A 23 -4.38 43.37 14.95
C ARG A 23 -4.73 43.61 16.42
N VAL A 24 -5.77 44.40 16.68
CA VAL A 24 -6.26 44.69 18.04
C VAL A 24 -6.75 43.40 18.70
N THR A 25 -7.58 42.62 18.00
CA THR A 25 -8.09 41.33 18.51
C THR A 25 -6.95 40.35 18.79
N ARG A 26 -5.95 40.24 17.89
CA ARG A 26 -4.77 39.37 18.10
C ARG A 26 -3.94 39.79 19.32
N SER A 27 -3.80 41.10 19.58
CA SER A 27 -3.09 41.61 20.75
C SER A 27 -3.80 41.28 22.07
N LEU A 28 -5.14 41.24 22.06
CA LEU A 28 -5.97 40.86 23.20
C LEU A 28 -5.90 39.36 23.51
N LEU A 29 -5.85 38.54 22.46
CA LEU A 29 -5.95 37.08 22.60
C LEU A 29 -4.66 36.40 23.07
N HIS A 30 -3.56 37.14 23.30
CA HIS A 30 -2.27 36.57 23.75
C HIS A 30 -1.92 35.29 22.97
N VAL A 31 -2.22 35.29 21.66
CA VAL A 31 -1.82 34.20 20.78
C VAL A 31 -0.32 34.37 20.65
N GLN A 32 0.43 33.78 21.60
CA GLN A 32 1.77 33.35 21.30
C GLN A 32 1.66 32.61 19.99
N GLU A 33 2.49 32.96 19.02
CA GLU A 33 2.79 32.03 17.95
C GLU A 33 3.32 30.80 18.67
N ALA A 34 2.43 29.85 18.94
CA ALA A 34 2.80 28.55 19.40
C ALA A 34 3.65 28.03 18.26
N GLY A 35 4.97 28.21 18.38
CA GLY A 35 5.95 27.56 17.54
C GLY A 35 5.51 26.11 17.55
N TYR A 36 4.97 25.66 16.42
CA TYR A 36 4.35 24.36 16.32
C TYR A 36 5.33 23.35 16.92
N PRO A 37 4.98 22.58 17.97
CA PRO A 37 5.87 21.58 18.53
C PRO A 37 5.86 20.33 17.63
N LEU A 38 5.97 20.56 16.32
CA LEU A 38 6.05 19.56 15.28
C LEU A 38 7.51 19.34 14.83
N GLN A 39 8.42 20.23 15.24
CA GLN A 39 9.84 20.09 14.95
C GLN A 39 10.37 18.80 15.59
N GLY A 40 10.75 17.83 14.75
CA GLY A 40 11.25 16.52 15.16
C GLY A 40 10.20 15.40 15.16
N ARG A 41 8.89 15.67 15.03
CA ARG A 41 7.86 14.60 14.99
C ARG A 41 7.82 13.89 13.65
N ALA A 42 7.95 14.62 12.54
CA ALA A 42 7.96 14.03 11.21
C ALA A 42 9.23 13.20 10.99
N GLU A 43 10.36 13.72 11.47
CA GLU A 43 11.66 13.05 11.44
C GLU A 43 11.65 11.80 12.33
N ALA A 44 11.14 11.89 13.57
CA ALA A 44 10.99 10.72 14.44
C ALA A 44 10.04 9.67 13.86
N PHE A 45 8.96 10.10 13.21
CA PHE A 45 8.05 9.19 12.51
C PHE A 45 8.77 8.48 11.36
N GLY A 46 9.50 9.20 10.50
CA GLY A 46 10.27 8.61 9.39
C GLY A 46 11.37 7.66 9.87
N GLN A 47 12.08 8.03 10.94
CA GLN A 47 13.11 7.20 11.56
C GLN A 47 12.52 5.91 12.12
N PHE A 48 11.38 5.97 12.82
CA PHE A 48 10.71 4.78 13.35
C PHE A 48 10.44 3.71 12.29
N PHE A 49 9.94 4.10 11.09
CA PHE A 49 9.70 3.12 10.02
C PHE A 49 11.00 2.61 9.40
N SER A 50 12.01 3.48 9.26
CA SER A 50 13.32 3.08 8.74
C SER A 50 13.97 2.04 9.65
N ASP A 51 13.96 2.29 10.97
CA ASP A 51 14.47 1.37 11.99
C ASP A 51 13.68 0.06 12.02
N LYS A 52 12.35 0.13 11.88
CA LYS A 52 11.49 -1.05 11.83
C LYS A 52 11.79 -1.92 10.61
N ILE A 53 11.96 -1.31 9.44
CA ILE A 53 12.33 -2.03 8.21
C ILE A 53 13.69 -2.69 8.39
N ALA A 54 14.69 -1.95 8.89
CA ALA A 54 16.02 -2.47 9.14
C ALA A 54 15.97 -3.68 10.09
N ARG A 55 15.23 -3.60 11.21
CA ARG A 55 15.04 -4.73 12.13
C ARG A 55 14.43 -5.97 11.46
N ILE A 56 13.41 -5.79 10.63
CA ILE A 56 12.79 -6.92 9.92
C ILE A 56 13.80 -7.62 9.01
N TRP A 57 14.61 -6.84 8.27
CA TRP A 57 15.67 -7.39 7.43
C TRP A 57 16.74 -8.11 8.27
N THR A 58 17.20 -7.51 9.36
CA THR A 58 18.19 -8.13 10.24
C THR A 58 17.64 -9.41 10.87
N ASP A 59 16.41 -9.42 11.37
CA ASP A 59 15.78 -10.60 11.98
C ASP A 59 15.64 -11.73 10.94
N LEU A 60 15.24 -11.39 9.70
CA LEU A 60 15.12 -12.35 8.60
C LEU A 60 16.48 -12.94 8.18
N ASP A 61 17.52 -12.10 8.09
CA ASP A 61 18.88 -12.54 7.79
C ASP A 61 19.50 -13.33 8.96
N SER A 62 19.12 -13.01 10.21
CA SER A 62 19.58 -13.72 11.41
C SER A 62 19.00 -15.13 11.51
N ASP A 63 17.72 -15.30 11.16
CA ASP A 63 17.07 -16.61 11.04
C ASP A 63 17.64 -17.43 9.87
N TRP A 64 18.20 -16.77 8.86
CA TRP A 64 18.83 -17.42 7.71
C TRP A 64 20.32 -17.77 7.94
N ALA A 65 21.01 -17.08 8.85
CA ALA A 65 22.47 -17.17 9.03
C ALA A 65 22.99 -18.47 9.69
N GLY A 66 22.12 -19.38 10.10
CA GLY A 66 22.49 -20.75 10.40
C GLY A 66 21.95 -21.67 9.32
N PRO A 67 22.75 -22.60 8.74
CA PRO A 67 22.14 -23.85 8.34
C PRO A 67 21.60 -24.42 9.64
N ALA A 68 20.30 -24.28 9.88
CA ALA A 68 19.62 -25.17 10.79
C ALA A 68 20.00 -26.55 10.25
N GLU A 69 20.92 -27.23 10.94
CA GLU A 69 21.05 -28.67 10.83
C GLU A 69 19.70 -29.18 11.28
N MET A 70 18.78 -29.21 10.33
CA MET A 70 17.48 -29.80 10.48
C MET A 70 17.81 -31.27 10.61
N THR A 71 18.01 -31.69 11.87
CA THR A 71 18.30 -33.07 12.26
C THR A 71 17.40 -33.93 11.41
N GLY A 72 18.01 -34.66 10.47
CA GLY A 72 17.36 -35.25 9.32
C GLY A 72 16.33 -36.29 9.73
N GLY A 73 15.17 -35.84 10.17
CA GLY A 73 13.95 -36.62 10.25
C GLY A 73 13.43 -36.76 8.84
N GLY A 74 14.07 -37.61 8.04
CA GLY A 74 13.54 -38.15 6.79
C GLY A 74 12.79 -37.16 5.90
N LEU A 75 13.29 -35.93 5.74
CA LEU A 75 12.81 -35.10 4.64
C LEU A 75 13.38 -35.74 3.39
N SER A 76 12.61 -36.67 2.80
CA SER A 76 12.79 -37.06 1.42
C SER A 76 12.96 -35.76 0.65
N GLN A 77 14.15 -35.51 0.13
CA GLN A 77 14.35 -34.42 -0.81
C GLN A 77 13.44 -34.79 -1.99
N VAL A 78 12.21 -34.28 -1.98
CA VAL A 78 11.30 -34.43 -3.11
C VAL A 78 11.90 -33.53 -4.17
N LEU A 79 12.80 -34.12 -4.97
CA LEU A 79 13.33 -33.50 -6.17
C LEU A 79 12.20 -33.57 -7.20
N TRP A 80 11.43 -32.49 -7.27
CA TRP A 80 10.44 -32.27 -8.33
C TRP A 80 11.23 -32.05 -9.62
N ASN A 81 11.39 -33.11 -10.41
CA ASN A 81 12.09 -33.02 -11.70
C ASN A 81 11.21 -32.34 -12.76
N GLU A 82 9.90 -32.54 -12.68
CA GLU A 82 8.91 -32.04 -13.65
C GLU A 82 7.60 -31.72 -12.94
N PHE A 83 6.81 -30.81 -13.53
CA PHE A 83 5.44 -30.57 -13.13
C PHE A 83 4.49 -31.44 -13.95
N GLU A 84 3.41 -31.90 -13.32
CA GLU A 84 2.31 -32.50 -14.06
C GLU A 84 1.72 -31.48 -15.04
N SER A 85 1.42 -31.96 -16.26
CA SER A 85 0.81 -31.11 -17.28
C SER A 85 -0.60 -30.71 -16.84
N VAL A 86 -0.86 -29.40 -16.88
CA VAL A 86 -2.18 -28.83 -16.62
C VAL A 86 -3.15 -29.29 -17.72
N THR A 87 -4.33 -29.76 -17.30
CA THR A 87 -5.41 -30.18 -18.21
C THR A 87 -6.28 -28.99 -18.64
N PRO A 88 -7.02 -29.09 -19.75
CA PRO A 88 -7.98 -28.04 -20.13
C PRO A 88 -9.00 -27.77 -19.00
N GLU A 89 -9.44 -28.81 -18.29
CA GLU A 89 -10.42 -28.72 -17.20
C GLU A 89 -9.87 -27.98 -15.98
N ASP A 90 -8.57 -28.10 -15.71
CA ASP A 90 -7.91 -27.33 -14.65
C ASP A 90 -7.88 -25.84 -15.00
N VAL A 91 -7.63 -25.49 -16.27
CA VAL A 91 -7.68 -24.10 -16.76
C VAL A 91 -9.09 -23.54 -16.62
N ASP A 92 -10.12 -24.27 -17.07
CA ASP A 92 -11.51 -23.82 -16.97
C ASP A 92 -11.95 -23.63 -15.52
N ARG A 93 -11.55 -24.55 -14.63
CA ARG A 93 -11.82 -24.45 -13.20
C ARG A 93 -11.16 -23.21 -12.61
N ALA A 94 -9.90 -22.96 -12.95
CA ALA A 94 -9.15 -21.80 -12.46
C ALA A 94 -9.78 -20.50 -12.96
N VAL A 95 -9.99 -20.36 -14.28
CA VAL A 95 -10.59 -19.17 -14.89
C VAL A 95 -12.00 -18.94 -14.38
N GLY A 96 -12.81 -19.98 -14.24
CA GLY A 96 -14.18 -19.89 -13.73
C GLY A 96 -14.28 -19.49 -12.26
N ALA A 97 -13.24 -19.76 -11.46
CA ALA A 97 -13.16 -19.33 -10.07
C ALA A 97 -12.69 -17.86 -9.91
N MET A 98 -12.21 -17.22 -10.97
CA MET A 98 -11.72 -15.84 -10.90
C MET A 98 -12.87 -14.85 -10.76
N SER A 99 -12.67 -13.83 -9.92
CA SER A 99 -13.54 -12.66 -9.94
C SER A 99 -13.34 -11.87 -11.22
N ALA A 100 -14.41 -11.28 -11.77
CA ALA A 100 -14.33 -10.35 -12.90
C ALA A 100 -13.77 -8.97 -12.49
N SER A 101 -12.62 -8.96 -11.82
CA SER A 101 -11.87 -7.77 -11.48
C SER A 101 -10.94 -7.41 -12.64
N THR A 102 -11.10 -6.23 -13.20
CA THR A 102 -10.21 -5.67 -14.23
C THR A 102 -9.51 -4.44 -13.66
N PHE A 103 -8.20 -4.35 -13.86
CA PHE A 103 -7.37 -3.21 -13.54
C PHE A 103 -6.98 -2.42 -14.80
N LEU A 104 -6.64 -1.15 -14.64
CA LEU A 104 -6.32 -0.23 -15.74
C LEU A 104 -5.09 -0.67 -16.58
N LEU A 105 -4.17 -1.46 -16.00
CA LEU A 105 -2.99 -1.97 -16.70
C LEU A 105 -3.17 -3.41 -17.20
N ASP A 106 -4.33 -4.01 -17.02
CA ASP A 106 -4.56 -5.35 -17.54
C ASP A 106 -4.56 -5.29 -19.07
N LEU A 107 -3.78 -6.16 -19.70
CA LEU A 107 -3.71 -6.29 -21.16
C LEU A 107 -5.08 -6.64 -21.76
N CYS A 108 -5.94 -7.28 -20.98
CA CYS A 108 -7.27 -7.72 -21.37
C CYS A 108 -8.22 -7.68 -20.16
N PRO A 109 -9.44 -7.13 -20.31
CA PRO A 109 -10.44 -7.17 -19.25
C PRO A 109 -10.81 -8.61 -18.85
N SER A 110 -10.90 -8.85 -17.54
CA SER A 110 -11.24 -10.17 -16.98
C SER A 110 -12.57 -10.72 -17.49
N TRP A 111 -13.57 -9.85 -17.71
CA TRP A 111 -14.87 -10.26 -18.25
C TRP A 111 -14.76 -10.83 -19.66
N LEU A 112 -13.83 -10.32 -20.47
CA LEU A 112 -13.62 -10.77 -21.84
C LEU A 112 -12.92 -12.13 -21.85
N VAL A 113 -11.95 -12.34 -20.96
CA VAL A 113 -11.32 -13.65 -20.77
C VAL A 113 -12.36 -14.69 -20.35
N LEU A 114 -13.23 -14.36 -19.40
CA LEU A 114 -14.35 -15.23 -18.97
C LEU A 114 -15.34 -15.53 -20.11
N ALA A 115 -15.74 -14.50 -20.87
CA ALA A 115 -16.69 -14.65 -21.98
C ALA A 115 -16.11 -15.46 -23.15
N SER A 116 -14.79 -15.42 -23.34
CA SER A 116 -14.07 -16.14 -24.39
C SER A 116 -13.35 -17.39 -23.87
N ARG A 117 -13.76 -17.95 -22.72
CA ARG A 117 -13.06 -19.08 -22.08
C ARG A 117 -12.80 -20.26 -23.02
N GLU A 118 -13.78 -20.64 -23.83
CA GLU A 118 -13.68 -21.80 -24.74
C GLU A 118 -12.63 -21.57 -25.83
N VAL A 119 -12.45 -20.32 -26.26
CA VAL A 119 -11.44 -19.92 -27.23
C VAL A 119 -10.08 -19.71 -26.54
N THR A 120 -10.09 -19.29 -25.28
CA THR A 120 -8.88 -18.90 -24.56
C THR A 120 -8.20 -20.04 -23.79
N GLN A 121 -8.94 -21.09 -23.48
CA GLN A 121 -8.49 -22.26 -22.72
C GLN A 121 -7.23 -22.90 -23.30
N GLY A 122 -7.22 -23.17 -24.62
CA GLY A 122 -6.09 -23.87 -25.25
C GLY A 122 -4.78 -23.09 -25.20
N TRP A 123 -4.82 -21.77 -25.43
CA TRP A 123 -3.59 -20.97 -25.36
C TRP A 123 -3.14 -20.73 -23.91
N LEU A 124 -4.08 -20.57 -22.97
CA LEU A 124 -3.77 -20.47 -21.54
C LEU A 124 -3.09 -21.74 -21.04
N GLN A 125 -3.62 -22.91 -21.41
CA GLN A 125 -3.03 -24.20 -21.08
C GLN A 125 -1.59 -24.31 -21.61
N ALA A 126 -1.39 -23.98 -22.90
CA ALA A 126 -0.07 -24.02 -23.51
C ALA A 126 0.92 -23.08 -22.81
N LEU A 127 0.50 -21.86 -22.48
CA LEU A 127 1.31 -20.87 -21.78
C LEU A 127 1.71 -21.34 -20.38
N ILE A 128 0.77 -21.90 -19.61
CA ILE A 128 1.01 -22.39 -18.26
C ILE A 128 2.00 -23.56 -18.30
N ASN A 129 1.76 -24.55 -19.16
CA ASN A 129 2.64 -25.72 -19.27
C ASN A 129 4.04 -25.36 -19.77
N ALA A 130 4.17 -24.41 -20.71
CA ALA A 130 5.47 -23.88 -21.11
C ALA A 130 6.18 -23.21 -19.92
N SER A 131 5.45 -22.40 -19.14
CA SER A 131 6.02 -21.69 -18.00
C SER A 131 6.51 -22.65 -16.90
N LEU A 132 5.73 -23.69 -16.60
CA LEU A 132 6.10 -24.73 -15.64
C LEU A 132 7.31 -25.54 -16.10
N ARG A 133 7.39 -25.86 -17.40
CA ARG A 133 8.49 -26.63 -17.97
C ARG A 133 9.80 -25.85 -18.03
N GLU A 134 9.72 -24.58 -18.43
CA GLU A 134 10.91 -23.73 -18.60
C GLU A 134 11.35 -23.06 -17.29
N GLY A 135 10.50 -23.10 -16.24
CA GLY A 135 10.72 -22.35 -15.01
C GLY A 135 10.72 -20.83 -15.23
N SER A 136 10.12 -20.38 -16.34
CA SER A 136 10.14 -18.99 -16.78
C SER A 136 8.71 -18.49 -16.99
N PHE A 137 8.40 -17.29 -16.50
CA PHE A 137 7.08 -16.69 -16.65
C PHE A 137 7.20 -15.32 -17.32
N PRO A 138 6.28 -14.92 -18.21
CA PRO A 138 6.37 -13.67 -18.94
C PRO A 138 6.48 -12.47 -17.99
N GLN A 139 7.46 -11.60 -18.23
CA GLN A 139 7.73 -10.44 -17.36
C GLN A 139 6.49 -9.53 -17.16
N PRO A 140 5.69 -9.21 -18.18
CA PRO A 140 4.49 -8.39 -17.99
C PRO A 140 3.44 -9.01 -17.05
N LEU A 141 3.46 -10.34 -16.87
CA LEU A 141 2.52 -11.05 -16.00
C LEU A 141 3.06 -11.18 -14.55
N LYS A 142 4.32 -10.79 -14.29
CA LYS A 142 4.91 -10.77 -12.94
C LYS A 142 4.62 -9.47 -12.19
N GLU A 143 4.14 -8.46 -12.89
CA GLU A 143 3.91 -7.13 -12.33
C GLU A 143 2.48 -7.04 -11.79
N ALA A 144 2.34 -6.57 -10.54
CA ALA A 144 1.05 -6.33 -9.92
C ALA A 144 1.00 -4.89 -9.41
N VAL A 145 -0.10 -4.19 -9.67
CA VAL A 145 -0.30 -2.84 -9.13
C VAL A 145 -1.07 -2.91 -7.83
N VAL A 146 -0.41 -2.53 -6.75
CA VAL A 146 -1.03 -2.40 -5.43
C VAL A 146 -1.60 -0.99 -5.30
N ARG A 147 -2.93 -0.88 -5.23
CA ARG A 147 -3.62 0.35 -4.86
C ARG A 147 -4.08 0.29 -3.40
N PRO A 148 -3.39 0.96 -2.46
CA PRO A 148 -3.86 1.01 -1.09
C PRO A 148 -5.23 1.71 -1.04
N LEU A 149 -6.23 1.01 -0.50
CA LEU A 149 -7.54 1.59 -0.24
C LEU A 149 -7.46 2.33 1.11
N LEU A 150 -7.63 3.65 1.08
CA LEU A 150 -7.78 4.42 2.31
C LEU A 150 -9.11 4.01 2.96
N LYS A 151 -9.06 3.62 4.24
CA LYS A 151 -10.28 3.42 5.04
C LYS A 151 -11.12 4.71 4.99
N LYS A 152 -12.45 4.55 4.98
CA LYS A 152 -13.36 5.70 5.05
C LYS A 152 -12.98 6.57 6.27
N PRO A 153 -13.00 7.91 6.17
CA PRO A 153 -12.66 8.81 7.28
C PRO A 153 -13.53 8.67 8.54
N SER A 154 -14.59 7.87 8.49
CA SER A 154 -15.62 7.74 9.51
C SER A 154 -15.53 6.44 10.33
N LEU A 155 -14.36 5.81 10.41
CA LEU A 155 -14.09 4.59 11.16
C LEU A 155 -12.97 4.79 12.17
#